data_AF-A0A8H6MH37-F1
#
_entry.id   AF-A0A8H6MH37-F1
#
_cell.length_a   1.000
_cell.length_b   1.000
_cell.length_c   1.000
_cell.angle_alpha   90.00
_cell.angle_beta   90.00
_cell.angle_gamma   90.00
#
_symmetry.space_group_name_H-M   'P 1'
#
loop_
_entity.id
_entity.type
_entity.pdbx_description
1 polymer ?
#
loop_
_entity_poly.entity_id
_entity_poly.type
_entity_poly.pdbx_seq_one_letter_code
_entity_poly.pdbx_strand_id
1 'polypeptide(L)'
;MNTKTIGTMSRALYRRTYSTQTAALAAAKRRIAETDSANPFFVDTFGRKHDYLRISLTERCNLRCFYCMPEEGIELSPEGKILTNEEVVRLARLFVKNGVNKIRLTGGEPTVRKGIIDLLKELNELKSFGLKSIAMTSNGLALHRRLPQMIENGLSHLNLSLDTLDPFKFELITRRRGHEAVLKAIDVALGSSLSSVKLNVVVVKGLNDAEVVDFVKLTKDHPLSVRFIEFMPFTGNKWDQAKMVPSADLLSRIQAEYPSATRDLEEPNETARTWKIPGFRGSFGFISSMSDHFCSSCNRLRLTADGQIKVCLFDPSEISLRDIMRQGASDDQILQTIQKALSGKKEKHAGMNDIDVKTNRPMILIDRPYKSRKPLRPSRLPYWSHPANLESMHARWYSTKLTHIDGSGRANMVDVGEKEPTKRSATASGRIYITPLAYELVTKSYPAEEAQDAESLSSEQRAANKSRRKGDTLTIAQLAAIMGAKQTANLIPLCHPLSLSNIRVELKPCRKSERPSGNGDEIIRHFIQCNATVSCEGKTGVEMEALTAVSVGLLTVWDMLKAVAGREMEITDVKVVTKSGGMSGDFVRKGA
;
A
#
# COMPACT_ATOMS: atom_id res chain seq x y z
N MET A 1 -71.04 -32.09 44.90
CA MET A 1 -70.33 -32.31 46.18
C MET A 1 -69.47 -33.57 46.07
N ASN A 2 -68.55 -33.77 47.03
CA ASN A 2 -67.60 -34.88 47.17
C ASN A 2 -66.38 -34.92 46.21
N THR A 3 -65.34 -34.23 46.69
CA THR A 3 -63.93 -34.59 46.57
C THR A 3 -63.65 -36.07 46.84
N LYS A 4 -62.67 -36.65 46.14
CA LYS A 4 -61.96 -37.87 46.59
C LYS A 4 -60.45 -37.80 46.35
N THR A 5 -59.74 -37.68 47.47
CA THR A 5 -58.51 -38.40 47.85
C THR A 5 -57.27 -38.31 46.96
N ILE A 6 -56.26 -37.60 47.49
CA ILE A 6 -54.87 -37.58 47.02
C ILE A 6 -54.20 -38.95 47.28
N GLY A 7 -53.59 -39.54 46.26
CA GLY A 7 -52.65 -40.66 46.41
C GLY A 7 -51.26 -40.16 46.82
N THR A 8 -50.83 -40.52 48.03
CA THR A 8 -49.58 -40.01 48.63
C THR A 8 -48.34 -40.72 48.08
N MET A 9 -47.80 -40.28 46.93
CA MET A 9 -46.43 -40.66 46.56
C MET A 9 -45.44 -40.03 47.55
N SER A 10 -44.67 -40.89 48.24
CA SER A 10 -43.69 -40.45 49.24
C SER A 10 -42.68 -39.47 48.66
N ARG A 11 -42.49 -38.34 49.35
CA ARG A 11 -41.48 -37.30 49.03
C ARG A 11 -40.06 -37.87 48.82
N ALA A 12 -39.75 -39.02 49.43
CA ALA A 12 -38.48 -39.71 49.26
C ALA A 12 -38.27 -40.27 47.84
N LEU A 13 -39.31 -40.84 47.21
CA LEU A 13 -39.24 -41.36 45.84
C LEU A 13 -39.06 -40.22 44.82
N TYR A 14 -39.83 -39.13 44.96
CA TYR A 14 -39.75 -37.98 44.07
C TYR A 14 -38.39 -37.25 44.15
N ARG A 15 -37.79 -37.13 45.34
CA ARG A 15 -36.41 -36.63 45.49
C ARG A 15 -35.38 -37.56 44.85
N ARG A 16 -35.56 -38.88 44.95
CA ARG A 16 -34.58 -39.87 44.43
C ARG A 16 -34.59 -39.91 42.90
N THR A 17 -35.76 -39.79 42.25
CA THR A 17 -35.87 -39.73 40.78
C THR A 17 -35.40 -38.40 40.19
N TYR A 18 -35.71 -37.26 40.83
CA TYR A 18 -35.16 -35.97 40.38
C TYR A 18 -33.63 -35.89 40.58
N SER A 19 -33.10 -36.43 41.67
CA SER A 19 -31.65 -36.51 41.93
C SER A 19 -30.92 -37.36 40.89
N THR A 20 -31.47 -38.53 40.50
CA THR A 20 -30.85 -39.36 39.47
C THR A 20 -31.00 -38.78 38.07
N GLN A 21 -32.12 -38.14 37.72
CA GLN A 21 -32.25 -37.44 36.44
C GLN A 21 -31.29 -36.24 36.32
N THR A 22 -31.16 -35.43 37.37
CA THR A 22 -30.21 -34.30 37.38
C THR A 22 -28.75 -34.76 37.35
N ALA A 23 -28.40 -35.83 38.07
CA ALA A 23 -27.08 -36.45 37.99
C ALA A 23 -26.80 -37.06 36.61
N ALA A 24 -27.77 -37.74 35.99
CA ALA A 24 -27.64 -38.30 34.65
C ALA A 24 -27.51 -37.21 33.57
N LEU A 25 -28.25 -36.09 33.71
CA LEU A 25 -28.18 -34.96 32.78
C LEU A 25 -26.89 -34.14 32.97
N ALA A 26 -26.37 -34.05 34.20
CA ALA A 26 -25.03 -33.52 34.47
C ALA A 26 -23.92 -34.43 33.94
N ALA A 27 -24.06 -35.76 34.07
CA ALA A 27 -23.13 -36.73 33.50
C ALA A 27 -23.18 -36.76 31.96
N ALA A 28 -24.35 -36.61 31.36
CA ALA A 28 -24.50 -36.45 29.91
C ALA A 28 -23.86 -35.14 29.44
N LYS A 29 -24.08 -34.02 30.14
CA LYS A 29 -23.39 -32.75 29.85
C LYS A 29 -21.87 -32.86 30.02
N ARG A 30 -21.36 -33.59 31.02
CA ARG A 30 -19.93 -33.88 31.16
C ARG A 30 -19.40 -34.74 30.01
N ARG A 31 -20.08 -35.83 29.64
CA ARG A 31 -19.67 -36.67 28.50
C ARG A 31 -19.72 -35.93 27.17
N ILE A 32 -20.70 -35.04 26.97
CA ILE A 32 -20.75 -34.15 25.81
C ILE A 32 -19.56 -33.18 25.85
N ALA A 33 -19.29 -32.52 26.99
CA ALA A 33 -18.14 -31.64 27.14
C ALA A 33 -16.77 -32.36 27.03
N GLU A 34 -16.68 -33.63 27.44
CA GLU A 34 -15.51 -34.51 27.28
C GLU A 34 -15.37 -34.98 25.83
N THR A 35 -16.47 -35.17 25.09
CA THR A 35 -16.45 -35.51 23.66
C THR A 35 -16.12 -34.27 22.81
N ASP A 36 -16.60 -33.09 23.20
CA ASP A 36 -16.23 -31.81 22.60
C ASP A 36 -14.78 -31.42 22.92
N SER A 37 -14.28 -31.72 24.13
CA SER A 37 -12.85 -31.52 24.46
C SER A 37 -11.93 -32.53 23.77
N ALA A 38 -12.47 -33.69 23.35
CA ALA A 38 -11.80 -34.67 22.51
C ALA A 38 -11.88 -34.36 21.01
N ASN A 39 -12.45 -33.22 20.60
CA ASN A 39 -12.47 -32.77 19.21
C ASN A 39 -11.26 -31.86 18.95
N PRO A 40 -10.13 -32.37 18.39
CA PRO A 40 -8.90 -31.59 18.27
C PRO A 40 -9.02 -30.45 17.24
N PHE A 41 -10.14 -30.32 16.53
CA PHE A 41 -10.27 -29.35 15.45
C PHE A 41 -10.64 -27.97 15.96
N PHE A 42 -9.97 -26.95 15.45
CA PHE A 42 -10.44 -25.57 15.56
C PHE A 42 -11.78 -25.39 14.85
N VAL A 43 -12.85 -25.22 15.62
CA VAL A 43 -14.21 -24.98 15.12
C VAL A 43 -14.75 -23.67 15.69
N ASP A 44 -15.43 -22.87 14.85
CA ASP A 44 -16.11 -21.65 15.29
C ASP A 44 -17.59 -21.87 15.63
N THR A 45 -18.25 -20.81 16.09
CA THR A 45 -19.68 -20.78 16.47
C THR A 45 -20.65 -21.08 15.32
N PHE A 46 -20.17 -21.18 14.08
CA PHE A 46 -20.95 -21.53 12.88
C PHE A 46 -20.64 -22.95 12.38
N GLY A 47 -19.87 -23.74 13.15
CA GLY A 47 -19.52 -25.12 12.80
C GLY A 47 -18.43 -25.24 11.73
N ARG A 48 -17.81 -24.13 11.31
CA ARG A 48 -16.74 -24.16 10.29
C ARG A 48 -15.45 -24.69 10.92
N LYS A 49 -14.87 -25.72 10.30
CA LYS A 49 -13.57 -26.28 10.68
C LYS A 49 -12.45 -25.45 10.05
N HIS A 50 -11.46 -25.03 10.85
CA HIS A 50 -10.35 -24.18 10.42
C HIS A 50 -9.05 -24.97 10.25
N ASP A 51 -8.93 -25.66 9.12
CA ASP A 51 -7.81 -26.54 8.79
C ASP A 51 -6.69 -25.86 7.96
N TYR A 52 -6.82 -24.56 7.69
CA TYR A 52 -5.91 -23.80 6.84
C TYR A 52 -5.32 -22.57 7.56
N LEU A 53 -4.04 -22.65 7.93
CA LEU A 53 -3.28 -21.56 8.53
C LEU A 53 -2.47 -20.78 7.48
N ARG A 54 -2.55 -19.46 7.52
CA ARG A 54 -1.68 -18.55 6.75
C ARG A 54 -0.72 -17.83 7.68
N ILE A 55 0.58 -18.01 7.50
CA ILE A 55 1.63 -17.39 8.31
C ILE A 55 2.27 -16.25 7.51
N SER A 56 2.29 -15.05 8.08
CA SER A 56 3.08 -13.93 7.59
C SER A 56 4.45 -13.99 8.26
N LEU A 57 5.52 -14.11 7.48
CA LEU A 57 6.87 -14.37 8.01
C LEU A 57 7.73 -13.12 8.18
N THR A 58 7.37 -12.03 7.52
CA THR A 58 8.06 -10.74 7.57
C THR A 58 7.14 -9.64 7.08
N GLU A 59 7.40 -8.40 7.45
CA GLU A 59 6.75 -7.20 6.89
C GLU A 59 7.53 -6.65 5.68
N ARG A 60 8.79 -7.07 5.51
CA ARG A 60 9.67 -6.60 4.43
C ARG A 60 9.19 -7.14 3.08
N CYS A 61 9.19 -6.27 2.06
CA CYS A 61 8.95 -6.62 0.67
C CYS A 61 9.99 -5.95 -0.23
N ASN A 62 10.37 -6.62 -1.31
CA ASN A 62 11.26 -6.13 -2.37
C ASN A 62 10.51 -5.38 -3.50
N LEU A 63 9.17 -5.40 -3.51
CA LEU A 63 8.29 -4.58 -4.37
C LEU A 63 7.56 -3.48 -3.57
N ARG A 64 6.93 -2.53 -4.27
CA ARG A 64 6.16 -1.40 -3.71
C ARG A 64 4.81 -1.22 -4.43
N CYS A 65 4.08 -2.32 -4.60
CA CYS A 65 2.85 -2.37 -5.41
C CYS A 65 1.79 -1.39 -4.90
N PHE A 66 1.25 -0.54 -5.79
CA PHE A 66 0.39 0.59 -5.39
C PHE A 66 -0.86 0.18 -4.61
N TYR A 67 -1.44 -0.99 -4.91
CA TYR A 67 -2.63 -1.52 -4.24
C TYR A 67 -2.35 -2.16 -2.86
N CYS A 68 -1.07 -2.35 -2.50
CA CYS A 68 -0.62 -3.11 -1.32
C CYS A 68 0.17 -2.24 -0.33
N MET A 69 1.02 -1.35 -0.84
CA MET A 69 1.87 -0.47 -0.03
C MET A 69 1.90 0.96 -0.63
N PRO A 70 1.81 2.02 0.20
CA PRO A 70 2.05 3.39 -0.26
C PRO A 70 3.47 3.56 -0.82
N GLU A 71 3.67 4.62 -1.60
CA GLU A 71 4.92 4.91 -2.33
C GLU A 71 6.13 5.00 -1.40
N GLU A 72 5.95 5.75 -0.31
CA GLU A 72 6.99 6.06 0.68
C GLU A 72 7.36 4.85 1.55
N GLY A 73 6.70 3.72 1.32
CA GLY A 73 6.80 2.52 2.12
C GLY A 73 6.06 2.64 3.45
N ILE A 74 6.48 1.79 4.39
CA ILE A 74 5.83 1.57 5.69
C ILE A 74 6.89 1.59 6.79
N GLU A 75 6.54 2.13 7.95
CA GLU A 75 7.38 2.03 9.14
C GLU A 75 7.38 0.57 9.62
N LEU A 76 8.52 -0.11 9.51
CA LEU A 76 8.66 -1.53 9.87
C LEU A 76 8.77 -1.70 11.39
N SER A 77 8.27 -2.83 11.89
CA SER A 77 8.46 -3.26 13.28
C SER A 77 9.95 -3.36 13.63
N PRO A 78 10.37 -2.91 14.84
CA PRO A 78 11.73 -3.08 15.32
C PRO A 78 12.18 -4.54 15.38
N GLU A 79 13.49 -4.77 15.33
CA GLU A 79 14.02 -6.12 15.51
C GLU A 79 13.67 -6.68 16.90
N GLY A 80 13.49 -8.00 16.97
CA GLY A 80 12.91 -8.66 18.14
C GLY A 80 11.38 -8.57 18.27
N LYS A 81 10.65 -7.77 17.48
CA LYS A 81 9.17 -7.78 17.48
C LYS A 81 8.55 -8.81 16.51
N ILE A 82 9.30 -9.30 15.54
CA ILE A 82 8.87 -10.37 14.62
C ILE A 82 9.08 -11.75 15.28
N LEU A 83 8.25 -12.73 14.94
CA LEU A 83 8.41 -14.14 15.36
C LEU A 83 9.73 -14.73 14.83
N THR A 84 10.47 -15.43 15.68
CA THR A 84 11.63 -16.24 15.28
C THR A 84 11.21 -17.51 14.51
N ASN A 85 12.16 -18.31 14.01
CA ASN A 85 11.81 -19.55 13.30
C ASN A 85 11.20 -20.57 14.27
N GLU A 86 11.83 -20.72 15.43
CA GLU A 86 11.45 -21.62 16.52
C GLU A 86 10.05 -21.27 17.05
N GLU A 87 9.75 -19.97 17.18
CA GLU A 87 8.42 -19.47 17.54
C GLU A 87 7.36 -19.77 16.47
N VAL A 88 7.68 -19.62 15.19
CA VAL A 88 6.79 -20.01 14.08
C VAL A 88 6.53 -21.51 14.10
N VAL A 89 7.56 -22.34 14.31
CA VAL A 89 7.45 -23.80 14.32
C VAL A 89 6.69 -24.32 15.55
N ARG A 90 6.89 -23.73 16.74
CA ARG A 90 6.08 -24.05 17.93
C ARG A 90 4.60 -23.76 17.68
N LEU A 91 4.27 -22.56 17.21
CA LEU A 91 2.88 -22.20 16.91
C LEU A 91 2.30 -23.08 15.79
N ALA A 92 3.04 -23.30 14.70
CA ALA A 92 2.60 -24.18 13.61
C ALA A 92 2.34 -25.62 14.08
N ARG A 93 3.17 -26.17 14.98
CA ARG A 93 2.98 -27.49 15.59
C ARG A 93 1.69 -27.56 16.40
N LEU A 94 1.37 -26.53 17.18
CA LEU A 94 0.10 -26.43 17.89
C LEU A 94 -1.09 -26.39 16.93
N PHE A 95 -0.99 -25.61 15.86
CA PHE A 95 -2.03 -25.55 14.84
C PHE A 95 -2.25 -26.90 14.15
N VAL A 96 -1.17 -27.58 13.73
CA VAL A 96 -1.24 -28.86 13.01
C VAL A 96 -1.82 -29.97 13.89
N LYS A 97 -1.36 -30.08 15.14
CA LYS A 97 -1.93 -31.02 16.12
C LYS A 97 -3.42 -30.79 16.38
N ASN A 98 -3.91 -29.57 16.13
CA ASN A 98 -5.31 -29.18 16.28
C ASN A 98 -6.04 -29.06 14.92
N GLY A 99 -5.72 -29.97 14.00
CA GLY A 99 -6.47 -30.20 12.76
C GLY A 99 -6.05 -29.36 11.55
N VAL A 100 -5.08 -28.44 11.67
CA VAL A 100 -4.54 -27.71 10.51
C VAL A 100 -3.73 -28.65 9.61
N ASN A 101 -4.26 -28.94 8.43
CA ASN A 101 -3.60 -29.78 7.43
C ASN A 101 -2.90 -28.97 6.31
N LYS A 102 -3.05 -27.65 6.30
CA LYS A 102 -2.50 -26.76 5.28
C LYS A 102 -1.89 -25.51 5.88
N ILE A 103 -0.59 -25.30 5.64
CA ILE A 103 0.13 -24.08 6.01
C ILE A 103 0.47 -23.30 4.74
N ARG A 104 0.20 -21.98 4.72
CA ARG A 104 0.67 -21.08 3.67
C ARG A 104 1.59 -20.00 4.21
N LEU A 105 2.83 -20.00 3.74
CA LEU A 105 3.85 -19.00 4.03
C LEU A 105 3.67 -17.77 3.13
N THR A 106 3.70 -16.60 3.75
CA THR A 106 3.54 -15.28 3.14
C THR A 106 4.38 -14.24 3.90
N GLY A 107 4.20 -12.96 3.64
CA GLY A 107 4.82 -11.86 4.39
C GLY A 107 4.30 -10.53 3.85
N GLY A 108 5.19 -9.55 3.78
CA GLY A 108 5.39 -8.83 2.53
C GLY A 108 5.85 -9.81 1.45
N GLU A 109 7.16 -10.08 1.39
CA GLU A 109 7.72 -11.13 0.51
C GLU A 109 8.47 -12.20 1.34
N PRO A 110 7.98 -13.46 1.40
CA PRO A 110 8.63 -14.51 2.21
C PRO A 110 10.06 -14.84 1.78
N THR A 111 10.43 -14.70 0.50
CA THR A 111 11.80 -14.97 0.03
C THR A 111 12.85 -14.00 0.59
N VAL A 112 12.44 -12.87 1.19
CA VAL A 112 13.32 -11.90 1.86
C VAL A 112 13.69 -12.33 3.29
N ARG A 113 12.98 -13.30 3.90
CA ARG A 113 13.32 -13.82 5.24
C ARG A 113 14.61 -14.67 5.19
N LYS A 114 15.55 -14.36 6.10
CA LYS A 114 16.73 -15.21 6.40
C LYS A 114 16.26 -16.53 7.02
N GLY A 115 16.90 -17.65 6.71
CA GLY A 115 16.54 -18.96 7.26
C GLY A 115 15.19 -19.55 6.78
N ILE A 116 14.67 -19.09 5.63
CA ILE A 116 13.40 -19.63 5.07
C ILE A 116 13.51 -21.09 4.60
N ILE A 117 14.71 -21.57 4.25
CA ILE A 117 14.91 -22.98 3.86
C ILE A 117 14.85 -23.88 5.10
N ASP A 118 15.53 -23.49 6.16
CA ASP A 118 15.54 -24.21 7.44
C ASP A 118 14.13 -24.26 8.04
N LEU A 119 13.42 -23.12 8.00
CA LEU A 119 12.00 -23.05 8.39
C LEU A 119 11.10 -23.98 7.56
N LEU A 120 11.33 -24.10 6.24
CA LEU A 120 10.59 -25.05 5.40
C LEU A 120 10.85 -26.49 5.84
N LYS A 121 12.12 -26.84 6.12
CA LYS A 121 12.53 -28.16 6.61
C LYS A 121 11.85 -28.51 7.94
N GLU A 122 11.92 -27.62 8.94
CA GLU A 122 11.27 -27.78 10.24
C GLU A 122 9.74 -27.89 10.13
N LEU A 123 9.11 -27.12 9.24
CA LEU A 123 7.67 -27.24 8.96
C LEU A 123 7.32 -28.55 8.24
N ASN A 124 8.21 -29.08 7.40
CA ASN A 124 8.02 -30.34 6.67
C ASN A 124 8.02 -31.55 7.62
N GLU A 125 8.74 -31.49 8.74
CA GLU A 125 8.66 -32.49 9.82
C GLU A 125 7.24 -32.60 10.42
N LEU A 126 6.45 -31.51 10.39
CA LEU A 126 5.08 -31.49 10.89
C LEU A 126 4.11 -32.37 10.08
N LYS A 127 4.54 -32.93 8.94
CA LYS A 127 3.78 -33.98 8.23
C LYS A 127 3.47 -35.19 9.11
N SER A 128 4.39 -35.53 10.04
CA SER A 128 4.17 -36.58 11.05
C SER A 128 3.02 -36.29 12.02
N PHE A 129 2.60 -35.03 12.16
CA PHE A 129 1.47 -34.60 12.98
C PHE A 129 0.19 -34.31 12.18
N GLY A 130 0.16 -34.63 10.87
CA GLY A 130 -1.04 -34.49 10.03
C GLY A 130 -1.02 -33.33 9.03
N LEU A 131 0.07 -32.55 8.95
CA LEU A 131 0.23 -31.54 7.89
C LEU A 131 0.29 -32.24 6.52
N LYS A 132 -0.58 -31.84 5.58
CA LYS A 132 -0.62 -32.39 4.21
C LYS A 132 0.13 -31.53 3.21
N SER A 133 0.08 -30.21 3.36
CA SER A 133 0.68 -29.30 2.38
C SER A 133 1.30 -28.04 3.00
N ILE A 134 2.49 -27.71 2.50
CA ILE A 134 3.13 -26.41 2.69
C ILE A 134 3.02 -25.65 1.38
N ALA A 135 2.41 -24.47 1.46
CA ALA A 135 2.23 -23.58 0.33
C ALA A 135 3.00 -22.26 0.55
N MET A 136 3.35 -21.57 -0.54
CA MET A 136 3.92 -20.22 -0.47
C MET A 136 3.15 -19.27 -1.38
N THR A 137 3.01 -18.00 -1.00
CA THR A 137 2.70 -16.92 -1.93
C THR A 137 3.88 -15.96 -2.02
N SER A 138 4.41 -15.76 -3.22
CA SER A 138 5.56 -14.91 -3.50
C SER A 138 5.30 -14.06 -4.75
N ASN A 139 5.96 -12.91 -4.85
CA ASN A 139 6.02 -12.12 -6.08
C ASN A 139 7.01 -12.69 -7.13
N GLY A 140 7.74 -13.76 -6.81
CA GLY A 140 8.62 -14.47 -7.75
C GLY A 140 10.00 -13.84 -8.00
N LEU A 141 10.19 -12.55 -7.72
CA LEU A 141 11.37 -11.77 -8.12
C LEU A 141 12.71 -12.41 -7.68
N ALA A 142 12.76 -12.93 -6.45
CA ALA A 142 13.94 -13.59 -5.89
C ALA A 142 13.78 -15.13 -5.77
N LEU A 143 12.76 -15.70 -6.40
CA LEU A 143 12.35 -17.09 -6.18
C LEU A 143 13.07 -18.09 -7.09
N HIS A 144 13.28 -17.78 -8.38
CA HIS A 144 13.71 -18.77 -9.38
C HIS A 144 15.02 -19.51 -9.02
N ARG A 145 15.95 -18.88 -8.29
CA ARG A 145 17.22 -19.51 -7.84
C ARG A 145 17.08 -20.38 -6.59
N ARG A 146 16.01 -20.18 -5.81
CA ARG A 146 15.78 -20.80 -4.50
C ARG A 146 14.69 -21.87 -4.54
N LEU A 147 13.82 -21.84 -5.55
CA LEU A 147 12.66 -22.70 -5.65
C LEU A 147 12.99 -24.21 -5.61
N PRO A 148 14.03 -24.74 -6.29
CA PRO A 148 14.38 -26.16 -6.20
C PRO A 148 14.66 -26.59 -4.75
N GLN A 149 15.52 -25.84 -4.05
CA GLN A 149 15.85 -26.09 -2.64
C GLN A 149 14.61 -25.96 -1.72
N MET A 150 13.66 -25.08 -2.03
CA MET A 150 12.41 -24.97 -1.27
C MET A 150 11.51 -26.21 -1.46
N ILE A 151 11.47 -26.78 -2.66
CA ILE A 151 10.69 -27.98 -2.98
C ILE A 151 11.31 -29.21 -2.31
N GLU A 152 12.62 -29.37 -2.38
CA GLU A 152 13.39 -30.41 -1.66
C GLU A 152 13.10 -30.38 -0.15
N ASN A 153 12.95 -29.18 0.42
CA ASN A 153 12.62 -28.98 1.85
C ASN A 153 11.09 -28.96 2.12
N GLY A 154 10.26 -29.44 1.19
CA GLY A 154 8.85 -29.76 1.44
C GLY A 154 7.81 -28.77 0.92
N LEU A 155 8.19 -27.70 0.22
CA LEU A 155 7.23 -26.81 -0.46
C LEU A 155 6.48 -27.59 -1.56
N SER A 156 5.17 -27.67 -1.46
CA SER A 156 4.34 -28.47 -2.39
C SER A 156 3.40 -27.65 -3.27
N HIS A 157 3.07 -26.41 -2.88
CA HIS A 157 2.15 -25.55 -3.62
C HIS A 157 2.69 -24.12 -3.73
N LEU A 158 2.67 -23.54 -4.93
CA LEU A 158 3.13 -22.18 -5.16
C LEU A 158 2.00 -21.29 -5.70
N ASN A 159 1.80 -20.14 -5.05
CA ASN A 159 1.11 -19.01 -5.63
C ASN A 159 2.16 -17.98 -6.06
N LEU A 160 2.16 -17.58 -7.32
CA LEU A 160 2.89 -16.40 -7.80
C LEU A 160 1.93 -15.23 -7.97
N SER A 161 2.38 -14.00 -7.72
CA SER A 161 1.64 -12.78 -8.04
C SER A 161 2.29 -12.07 -9.21
N LEU A 162 1.55 -11.91 -10.30
CA LEU A 162 1.96 -11.17 -11.50
C LEU A 162 0.72 -10.48 -12.07
N ASP A 163 0.63 -9.16 -11.92
CA ASP A 163 -0.58 -8.43 -12.27
C ASP A 163 -0.64 -8.03 -13.76
N THR A 164 0.42 -8.24 -14.55
CA THR A 164 0.46 -7.87 -15.97
C THR A 164 1.51 -8.66 -16.74
N LEU A 165 1.24 -8.91 -18.02
CA LEU A 165 2.18 -9.52 -18.96
C LEU A 165 3.08 -8.49 -19.65
N ASP A 166 2.80 -7.20 -19.48
CA ASP A 166 3.58 -6.09 -20.02
C ASP A 166 4.67 -5.63 -19.01
N PRO A 167 5.96 -5.54 -19.40
CA PRO A 167 7.05 -5.20 -18.49
C PRO A 167 7.04 -3.73 -18.04
N PHE A 168 6.49 -2.81 -18.83
CA PHE A 168 6.36 -1.39 -18.47
C PHE A 168 5.23 -1.19 -17.46
N LYS A 169 4.07 -1.82 -17.68
CA LYS A 169 2.99 -1.87 -16.70
C LYS A 169 3.41 -2.56 -15.42
N PHE A 170 4.30 -3.56 -15.48
CA PHE A 170 4.84 -4.19 -14.28
C PHE A 170 5.62 -3.20 -13.42
N GLU A 171 6.48 -2.37 -14.03
CA GLU A 171 7.21 -1.31 -13.31
C GLU A 171 6.24 -0.25 -12.77
N LEU A 172 5.18 0.12 -13.51
CA LEU A 172 4.13 1.03 -13.03
C LEU A 172 3.35 0.46 -11.83
N ILE A 173 2.95 -0.82 -11.88
CA ILE A 173 2.17 -1.47 -10.82
C ILE A 173 3.01 -1.66 -9.56
N THR A 174 4.22 -2.19 -9.72
CA THR A 174 5.07 -2.66 -8.60
C THR A 174 6.08 -1.63 -8.10
N ARG A 175 6.26 -0.52 -8.84
CA ARG A 175 7.29 0.51 -8.69
C ARG A 175 8.74 -0.03 -8.67
N ARG A 176 8.97 -1.17 -9.32
CA ARG A 176 10.28 -1.84 -9.44
C ARG A 176 10.38 -2.62 -10.75
N ARG A 177 11.61 -2.80 -11.24
CA ARG A 177 11.91 -3.71 -12.36
C ARG A 177 11.96 -5.16 -11.89
N GLY A 178 11.85 -6.08 -12.85
CA GLY A 178 12.09 -7.51 -12.63
C GLY A 178 11.04 -8.47 -13.20
N HIS A 179 10.17 -8.00 -14.10
CA HIS A 179 9.16 -8.80 -14.80
C HIS A 179 9.72 -10.14 -15.35
N GLU A 180 10.83 -10.10 -16.09
CA GLU A 180 11.52 -11.30 -16.60
C GLU A 180 11.90 -12.31 -15.52
N ALA A 181 12.30 -11.85 -14.33
CA ALA A 181 12.66 -12.73 -13.22
C ALA A 181 11.44 -13.39 -12.56
N VAL A 182 10.25 -12.78 -12.68
CA VAL A 182 8.97 -13.37 -12.28
C VAL A 182 8.52 -14.40 -13.32
N LEU A 183 8.61 -14.09 -14.62
CA LEU A 183 8.36 -15.07 -15.70
C LEU A 183 9.25 -16.31 -15.55
N LYS A 184 10.56 -16.12 -15.37
CA LYS A 184 11.51 -17.21 -15.10
C LYS A 184 11.17 -18.00 -13.83
N ALA A 185 10.55 -17.39 -12.82
CA ALA A 185 10.07 -18.10 -11.64
C ALA A 185 8.80 -18.92 -11.92
N ILE A 186 7.94 -18.49 -12.86
CA ILE A 186 6.81 -19.28 -13.37
C ILE A 186 7.35 -20.49 -14.14
N ASP A 187 8.31 -20.31 -15.05
CA ASP A 187 8.89 -21.40 -15.86
C ASP A 187 9.52 -22.49 -14.98
N VAL A 188 10.36 -22.09 -14.01
CA VAL A 188 10.99 -23.02 -13.05
C VAL A 188 9.94 -23.71 -12.18
N ALA A 189 8.83 -23.04 -11.83
CA ALA A 189 7.75 -23.66 -11.08
C ALA A 189 6.99 -24.70 -11.92
N LEU A 190 6.68 -24.39 -13.18
CA LEU A 190 5.96 -25.28 -14.10
C LEU A 190 6.79 -26.50 -14.52
N GLY A 191 8.12 -26.37 -14.57
CA GLY A 191 9.05 -27.48 -14.80
C GLY A 191 9.41 -28.30 -13.55
N SER A 192 8.75 -28.09 -12.41
CA SER A 192 9.10 -28.71 -11.13
C SER A 192 8.06 -29.71 -10.61
N SER A 193 8.39 -30.44 -9.55
CA SER A 193 7.50 -31.41 -8.88
C SER A 193 6.46 -30.76 -7.94
N LEU A 194 6.18 -29.46 -8.06
CA LEU A 194 5.10 -28.80 -7.32
C LEU A 194 3.74 -29.39 -7.70
N SER A 195 2.93 -29.76 -6.69
CA SER A 195 1.59 -30.30 -6.89
C SER A 195 0.60 -29.29 -7.46
N SER A 196 0.87 -27.99 -7.30
CA SER A 196 0.04 -26.91 -7.85
C SER A 196 0.82 -25.62 -8.00
N VAL A 197 0.81 -25.05 -9.21
CA VAL A 197 1.26 -23.69 -9.51
C VAL A 197 0.04 -22.86 -9.86
N LYS A 198 -0.19 -21.77 -9.12
CA LYS A 198 -1.31 -20.85 -9.34
C LYS A 198 -0.79 -19.42 -9.50
N LEU A 199 -1.27 -18.69 -10.51
CA LEU A 199 -0.95 -17.27 -10.72
C LEU A 199 -2.08 -16.40 -10.18
N ASN A 200 -1.74 -15.31 -9.49
CA ASN A 200 -2.69 -14.34 -8.98
C ASN A 200 -2.52 -13.01 -9.70
N VAL A 201 -3.64 -12.44 -10.16
CA VAL A 201 -3.71 -11.19 -10.92
C VAL A 201 -4.74 -10.29 -10.25
N VAL A 202 -4.34 -9.18 -9.66
CA VAL A 202 -5.28 -8.15 -9.17
C VAL A 202 -5.73 -7.31 -10.34
N VAL A 203 -7.01 -7.38 -10.71
CA VAL A 203 -7.53 -6.72 -11.92
C VAL A 203 -8.06 -5.33 -11.60
N VAL A 204 -7.59 -4.35 -12.36
CA VAL A 204 -7.84 -2.91 -12.17
C VAL A 204 -8.20 -2.29 -13.52
N LYS A 205 -9.38 -1.65 -13.55
CA LYS A 205 -9.95 -1.05 -14.77
C LYS A 205 -9.04 0.04 -15.35
N GLY A 206 -8.82 -0.03 -16.66
CA GLY A 206 -7.97 0.93 -17.39
C GLY A 206 -6.47 0.72 -17.19
N LEU A 207 -6.05 -0.39 -16.57
CA LEU A 207 -4.65 -0.71 -16.32
C LEU A 207 -4.28 -2.06 -16.94
N ASN A 208 -4.87 -3.15 -16.43
CA ASN A 208 -4.59 -4.54 -16.83
C ASN A 208 -5.86 -5.35 -17.15
N ASP A 209 -7.07 -4.78 -17.06
CA ASP A 209 -8.32 -5.50 -17.32
C ASP A 209 -8.52 -5.93 -18.79
N ALA A 210 -7.72 -5.38 -19.71
CA ALA A 210 -7.63 -5.83 -21.10
C ALA A 210 -6.83 -7.14 -21.27
N GLU A 211 -5.85 -7.43 -20.39
CA GLU A 211 -4.93 -8.58 -20.51
C GLU A 211 -5.54 -9.90 -19.99
N VAL A 212 -6.77 -9.85 -19.47
CA VAL A 212 -7.43 -10.99 -18.83
C VAL A 212 -7.57 -12.20 -19.78
N VAL A 213 -7.78 -11.95 -21.07
CA VAL A 213 -7.83 -13.00 -22.11
C VAL A 213 -6.45 -13.57 -22.40
N ASP A 214 -5.40 -12.74 -22.42
CA ASP A 214 -4.00 -13.18 -22.61
C ASP A 214 -3.52 -14.04 -21.44
N PHE A 215 -3.89 -13.67 -20.21
CA PHE A 215 -3.64 -14.49 -19.03
C PHE A 215 -4.34 -15.85 -19.11
N VAL A 216 -5.58 -15.92 -19.60
CA VAL A 216 -6.27 -17.20 -19.85
C VAL A 216 -5.54 -18.01 -20.92
N LYS A 217 -5.05 -17.38 -22.00
CA LYS A 217 -4.30 -18.03 -23.07
C LYS A 217 -3.03 -18.74 -22.57
N LEU A 218 -2.34 -18.21 -21.55
CA LEU A 218 -1.20 -18.88 -20.90
C LEU A 218 -1.55 -20.24 -20.27
N THR A 219 -2.82 -20.49 -19.94
CA THR A 219 -3.28 -21.75 -19.34
C THR A 219 -3.53 -22.85 -20.39
N LYS A 220 -3.36 -22.55 -21.68
CA LYS A 220 -3.56 -23.52 -22.77
C LYS A 220 -2.56 -24.67 -22.68
N ASP A 221 -1.27 -24.37 -22.72
CA ASP A 221 -0.21 -25.36 -22.86
C ASP A 221 0.48 -25.73 -21.52
N HIS A 222 0.10 -25.04 -20.44
CA HIS A 222 0.70 -25.18 -19.11
C HIS A 222 -0.33 -25.60 -18.04
N PRO A 223 0.03 -26.46 -17.07
CA PRO A 223 -0.81 -26.83 -15.93
C PRO A 223 -0.86 -25.70 -14.87
N LEU A 224 -1.20 -24.48 -15.32
CA LEU A 224 -1.24 -23.26 -14.55
C LEU A 224 -2.68 -22.90 -14.21
N SER A 225 -2.96 -22.55 -12.94
CA SER A 225 -4.27 -22.01 -12.54
C SER A 225 -4.19 -20.49 -12.33
N VAL A 226 -4.72 -19.70 -13.25
CA VAL A 226 -4.77 -18.23 -13.14
C VAL A 226 -5.97 -17.80 -12.30
N ARG A 227 -5.79 -16.84 -11.40
CA ARG A 227 -6.87 -16.33 -10.55
C ARG A 227 -6.91 -14.81 -10.59
N PHE A 228 -8.01 -14.30 -11.14
CA PHE A 228 -8.33 -12.89 -11.16
C PHE A 228 -8.94 -12.49 -9.80
N ILE A 229 -8.42 -11.43 -9.20
CA ILE A 229 -8.80 -10.93 -7.88
C ILE A 229 -9.38 -9.53 -8.08
N GLU A 230 -10.57 -9.30 -7.53
CA GLU A 230 -11.21 -7.99 -7.54
C GLU A 230 -10.38 -6.97 -6.75
N PHE A 231 -10.21 -5.75 -7.28
CA PHE A 231 -9.50 -4.69 -6.59
C PHE A 231 -10.23 -4.29 -5.30
N MET A 232 -9.64 -4.63 -4.15
CA MET A 232 -10.21 -4.43 -2.81
C MET A 232 -9.74 -3.15 -2.12
N PRO A 233 -10.59 -2.54 -1.26
CA PRO A 233 -10.18 -1.43 -0.41
C PRO A 233 -9.24 -1.88 0.71
N PHE A 234 -8.11 -1.18 0.86
CA PHE A 234 -7.22 -1.32 2.01
C PHE A 234 -6.73 0.04 2.49
N THR A 235 -6.39 0.12 3.78
CA THR A 235 -5.85 1.31 4.43
C THR A 235 -4.62 1.83 3.69
N GLY A 236 -4.74 3.02 3.08
CA GLY A 236 -3.65 3.69 2.36
C GLY A 236 -3.52 3.37 0.86
N ASN A 237 -4.31 2.46 0.28
CA ASN A 237 -4.14 2.04 -1.12
C ASN A 237 -4.87 2.89 -2.18
N LYS A 238 -5.41 4.07 -1.79
CA LYS A 238 -6.19 4.99 -2.65
C LYS A 238 -7.26 4.27 -3.50
N TRP A 239 -7.95 3.30 -2.90
CA TRP A 239 -9.01 2.53 -3.57
C TRP A 239 -10.12 3.43 -4.12
N ASP A 240 -10.65 3.00 -5.25
CA ASP A 240 -11.64 3.71 -6.05
C ASP A 240 -12.56 2.65 -6.66
N GLN A 241 -13.85 2.71 -6.31
CA GLN A 241 -14.85 1.76 -6.77
C GLN A 241 -14.98 1.76 -8.29
N ALA A 242 -14.75 2.90 -8.96
CA ALA A 242 -14.80 3.00 -10.42
C ALA A 242 -13.69 2.21 -11.12
N LYS A 243 -12.64 1.81 -10.38
CA LYS A 243 -11.52 0.98 -10.87
C LYS A 243 -11.69 -0.51 -10.61
N MET A 244 -12.70 -0.91 -9.84
CA MET A 244 -13.06 -2.31 -9.68
C MET A 244 -13.72 -2.83 -10.97
N VAL A 245 -13.39 -4.06 -11.38
CA VAL A 245 -14.10 -4.77 -12.45
C VAL A 245 -14.77 -5.99 -11.84
N PRO A 246 -16.11 -6.14 -11.92
CA PRO A 246 -16.80 -7.31 -11.42
C PRO A 246 -16.34 -8.60 -12.10
N SER A 247 -16.32 -9.70 -11.33
CA SER A 247 -15.95 -11.02 -11.85
C SER A 247 -16.81 -11.48 -13.05
N ALA A 248 -18.09 -11.06 -13.11
CA ALA A 248 -19.00 -11.37 -14.22
C ALA A 248 -18.63 -10.68 -15.54
N ASP A 249 -18.20 -9.41 -15.49
CA ASP A 249 -17.73 -8.66 -16.66
C ASP A 249 -16.48 -9.33 -17.26
N LEU A 250 -15.56 -9.78 -16.40
CA LEU A 250 -14.34 -10.47 -16.81
C LEU A 250 -14.65 -11.84 -17.43
N LEU A 251 -15.56 -12.61 -16.83
CA LEU A 251 -16.04 -13.87 -17.40
C LEU A 251 -16.68 -13.65 -18.79
N SER A 252 -17.51 -12.62 -18.95
CA SER A 252 -18.16 -12.30 -20.22
C SER A 252 -17.14 -11.99 -21.32
N ARG A 253 -16.06 -11.26 -21.01
CA ARG A 253 -14.94 -11.01 -21.94
C ARG A 253 -14.21 -12.31 -22.32
N ILE A 254 -13.97 -13.20 -21.36
CA ILE A 254 -13.32 -14.49 -21.62
C ILE A 254 -14.21 -15.41 -22.45
N GLN A 255 -15.52 -15.43 -22.19
CA GLN A 255 -16.49 -16.26 -22.93
C GLN A 255 -16.74 -15.74 -24.36
N ALA A 256 -16.50 -14.47 -24.65
CA ALA A 256 -16.54 -13.95 -26.02
C ALA A 256 -15.44 -14.55 -26.91
N GLU A 257 -14.23 -14.75 -26.36
CA GLU A 257 -13.11 -15.40 -27.07
C GLU A 257 -13.17 -16.93 -26.96
N TYR A 258 -13.60 -17.46 -25.80
CA TYR A 258 -13.68 -18.88 -25.50
C TYR A 258 -15.09 -19.31 -25.06
N PRO A 259 -16.06 -19.42 -25.98
CA PRO A 259 -17.46 -19.76 -25.64
C PRO A 259 -17.63 -21.10 -24.94
N SER A 260 -16.67 -22.02 -25.11
CA SER A 260 -16.64 -23.33 -24.45
C SER A 260 -16.14 -23.30 -23.00
N ALA A 261 -15.89 -22.13 -22.41
CA ALA A 261 -15.47 -22.03 -21.01
C ALA A 261 -16.60 -22.45 -20.05
N THR A 262 -16.38 -23.52 -19.28
CA THR A 262 -17.33 -24.10 -18.33
C THR A 262 -16.81 -24.03 -16.89
N ARG A 263 -17.71 -23.82 -15.93
CA ARG A 263 -17.39 -23.84 -14.50
C ARG A 263 -16.94 -25.25 -14.10
N ASP A 264 -15.88 -25.33 -13.30
CA ASP A 264 -15.36 -26.58 -12.76
C ASP A 264 -16.19 -27.05 -11.55
N LEU A 265 -16.04 -28.31 -11.14
CA LEU A 265 -16.65 -28.80 -9.90
C LEU A 265 -15.98 -28.11 -8.70
N GLU A 266 -16.78 -27.55 -7.80
CA GLU A 266 -16.25 -26.80 -6.65
C GLU A 266 -15.68 -27.74 -5.58
N GLU A 267 -14.37 -27.62 -5.33
CA GLU A 267 -13.77 -28.24 -4.13
C GLU A 267 -14.29 -27.55 -2.85
N PRO A 268 -14.52 -28.31 -1.76
CA PRO A 268 -14.89 -27.72 -0.48
C PRO A 268 -13.93 -26.62 -0.04
N ASN A 269 -14.49 -25.47 0.32
CA ASN A 269 -13.75 -24.29 0.81
C ASN A 269 -12.82 -23.63 -0.23
N GLU A 270 -12.95 -23.91 -1.54
CA GLU A 270 -12.15 -23.17 -2.53
C GLU A 270 -12.54 -21.68 -2.56
N THR A 271 -11.52 -20.82 -2.58
CA THR A 271 -11.66 -19.35 -2.53
C THR A 271 -11.96 -18.73 -3.89
N ALA A 272 -11.67 -19.44 -4.98
CA ALA A 272 -11.86 -18.99 -6.34
C ALA A 272 -12.91 -19.86 -7.03
N ARG A 273 -13.80 -19.24 -7.81
CA ARG A 273 -14.68 -19.99 -8.70
C ARG A 273 -13.90 -20.38 -9.94
N THR A 274 -13.54 -21.66 -10.03
CA THR A 274 -12.69 -22.20 -11.08
C THR A 274 -13.49 -22.51 -12.35
N TRP A 275 -12.87 -22.27 -13.51
CA TRP A 275 -13.38 -22.48 -14.86
C TRP A 275 -12.31 -23.18 -15.70
N LYS A 276 -12.75 -24.03 -16.63
CA LYS A 276 -11.90 -24.76 -17.58
C LYS A 276 -12.37 -24.49 -19.00
N ILE A 277 -11.42 -24.56 -19.94
CA ILE A 277 -11.69 -24.53 -21.38
C ILE A 277 -11.29 -25.91 -21.94
N PRO A 278 -12.18 -26.62 -22.65
CA PRO A 278 -11.83 -27.88 -23.30
C PRO A 278 -10.56 -27.76 -24.16
N GLY A 279 -9.62 -28.70 -23.99
CA GLY A 279 -8.32 -28.70 -24.67
C GLY A 279 -7.23 -27.85 -24.01
N PHE A 280 -7.53 -27.06 -22.98
CA PHE A 280 -6.51 -26.36 -22.18
C PHE A 280 -6.01 -27.26 -21.05
N ARG A 281 -4.71 -27.18 -20.73
CA ARG A 281 -4.07 -27.97 -19.67
C ARG A 281 -4.22 -27.37 -18.27
N GLY A 282 -4.44 -26.07 -18.20
CA GLY A 282 -4.62 -25.29 -16.97
C GLY A 282 -6.07 -24.92 -16.70
N SER A 283 -6.27 -23.91 -15.85
CA SER A 283 -7.59 -23.37 -15.51
C SER A 283 -7.50 -21.89 -15.19
N PHE A 284 -8.64 -21.19 -15.19
CA PHE A 284 -8.74 -19.85 -14.65
C PHE A 284 -9.83 -19.77 -13.58
N GLY A 285 -9.89 -18.68 -12.82
CA GLY A 285 -10.97 -18.49 -11.85
C GLY A 285 -11.00 -17.11 -11.22
N PHE A 286 -12.07 -16.83 -10.49
CA PHE A 286 -12.34 -15.52 -9.91
C PHE A 286 -12.39 -15.58 -8.39
N ILE A 287 -11.64 -14.70 -7.72
CA ILE A 287 -11.76 -14.42 -6.29
C ILE A 287 -12.62 -13.16 -6.16
N SER A 288 -13.93 -13.40 -6.12
CA SER A 288 -15.00 -12.40 -6.08
C SER A 288 -15.16 -11.77 -4.69
N SER A 289 -14.05 -11.32 -4.10
CA SER A 289 -13.98 -10.89 -2.70
C SER A 289 -14.93 -9.75 -2.34
N MET A 290 -15.37 -8.95 -3.31
CA MET A 290 -16.29 -7.82 -3.08
C MET A 290 -17.70 -8.06 -3.63
N SER A 291 -17.84 -8.80 -4.73
CA SER A 291 -19.15 -9.07 -5.35
C SER A 291 -19.85 -10.33 -4.83
N ASP A 292 -19.12 -11.35 -4.37
CA ASP A 292 -19.69 -12.65 -3.97
C ASP A 292 -18.82 -13.39 -2.94
N HIS A 293 -19.14 -13.20 -1.65
CA HIS A 293 -18.27 -13.61 -0.54
C HIS A 293 -18.39 -15.10 -0.17
N PHE A 294 -17.28 -15.83 -0.16
CA PHE A 294 -17.15 -17.24 0.25
C PHE A 294 -17.09 -17.44 1.80
N CYS A 295 -17.74 -16.59 2.59
CA CYS A 295 -17.60 -16.62 4.06
C CYS A 295 -18.17 -17.88 4.74
N SER A 296 -19.21 -18.49 4.17
CA SER A 296 -19.87 -19.70 4.71
C SER A 296 -18.93 -20.91 4.78
N SER A 297 -17.99 -21.03 3.84
CA SER A 297 -17.00 -22.12 3.75
C SER A 297 -15.59 -21.70 4.22
N CYS A 298 -15.45 -20.56 4.91
CA CYS A 298 -14.15 -19.99 5.25
C CYS A 298 -13.45 -20.72 6.42
N ASN A 299 -12.53 -21.62 6.07
CA ASN A 299 -11.69 -22.46 6.95
C ASN A 299 -10.34 -21.82 7.39
N ARG A 300 -10.20 -20.49 7.28
CA ARG A 300 -8.89 -19.82 7.26
C ARG A 300 -8.56 -19.05 8.54
N LEU A 301 -7.37 -19.31 9.08
CA LEU A 301 -6.72 -18.58 10.16
C LEU A 301 -5.48 -17.84 9.65
N ARG A 302 -5.15 -16.67 10.23
CA ARG A 302 -3.94 -15.91 9.84
C ARG A 302 -3.10 -15.55 11.07
N LEU A 303 -1.85 -16.01 11.08
CA LEU A 303 -0.81 -15.57 12.00
C LEU A 303 0.00 -14.44 11.35
N THR A 304 0.14 -13.30 12.01
CA THR A 304 0.90 -12.15 11.52
C THR A 304 2.40 -12.29 11.82
N ALA A 305 3.23 -11.41 11.25
CA ALA A 305 4.69 -11.50 11.41
C ALA A 305 5.14 -11.13 12.82
N ASP A 306 4.44 -10.20 13.47
CA ASP A 306 4.58 -9.87 14.88
C ASP A 306 3.83 -10.85 15.82
N GLY A 307 3.17 -11.87 15.27
CA GLY A 307 2.61 -13.01 16.00
C GLY A 307 1.23 -12.80 16.63
N GLN A 308 0.40 -11.96 16.01
CA GLN A 308 -1.03 -11.86 16.30
C GLN A 308 -1.83 -12.94 15.56
N ILE A 309 -2.86 -13.48 16.19
CA ILE A 309 -3.87 -14.32 15.51
C ILE A 309 -5.03 -13.46 15.01
N LYS A 310 -5.34 -13.55 13.70
CA LYS A 310 -6.58 -13.08 13.08
C LYS A 310 -7.44 -14.26 12.67
N VAL A 311 -8.70 -14.23 13.09
CA VAL A 311 -9.74 -15.20 12.66
C VAL A 311 -10.52 -14.75 11.42
N CYS A 312 -10.40 -13.47 11.05
CA CYS A 312 -10.95 -12.89 9.83
C CYS A 312 -10.00 -11.81 9.28
N LEU A 313 -10.01 -11.60 7.96
CA LEU A 313 -9.17 -10.58 7.30
C LEU A 313 -9.67 -9.14 7.57
N PHE A 314 -10.99 -8.99 7.73
CA PHE A 314 -11.68 -7.69 7.87
C PHE A 314 -12.09 -7.36 9.32
N ASP A 315 -11.71 -8.19 10.29
CA ASP A 315 -11.98 -7.93 11.70
C ASP A 315 -10.75 -7.22 12.33
N PRO A 316 -10.88 -6.04 12.95
CA PRO A 316 -9.77 -5.35 13.61
C PRO A 316 -9.31 -6.03 14.92
N SER A 317 -10.00 -7.08 15.37
CA SER A 317 -9.65 -7.82 16.60
C SER A 317 -8.46 -8.74 16.39
N GLU A 318 -7.46 -8.62 17.28
CA GLU A 318 -6.25 -9.45 17.28
C GLU A 318 -5.80 -9.79 18.71
N ILE A 319 -5.13 -10.93 18.84
CA ILE A 319 -4.53 -11.39 20.10
C ILE A 319 -3.09 -11.83 19.86
N SER A 320 -2.16 -11.34 20.69
CA SER A 320 -0.72 -11.57 20.54
C SER A 320 -0.32 -12.94 21.09
N LEU A 321 -0.28 -13.95 20.22
CA LEU A 321 0.26 -15.26 20.58
C LEU A 321 1.77 -15.19 20.87
N ARG A 322 2.50 -14.29 20.20
CA ARG A 322 3.92 -13.99 20.50
C ARG A 322 4.11 -13.61 21.96
N ASP A 323 3.38 -12.60 22.45
CA ASP A 323 3.64 -12.08 23.79
C ASP A 323 3.19 -13.06 24.87
N ILE A 324 2.08 -13.77 24.66
CA ILE A 324 1.61 -14.86 25.53
C ILE A 324 2.67 -15.97 25.62
N MET A 325 3.20 -16.41 24.47
CA MET A 325 4.24 -17.44 24.40
C MET A 325 5.55 -17.00 25.08
N ARG A 326 5.96 -15.73 24.90
CA ARG A 326 7.16 -15.16 25.52
C ARG A 326 7.02 -14.88 27.02
N GLN A 327 5.80 -14.74 27.52
CA GLN A 327 5.49 -14.68 28.95
C GLN A 327 5.54 -16.06 29.64
N GLY A 328 5.91 -17.13 28.90
CA GLY A 328 6.04 -18.48 29.44
C GLY A 328 4.75 -19.27 29.48
N ALA A 329 3.72 -18.86 28.73
CA ALA A 329 2.45 -19.60 28.68
C ALA A 329 2.64 -21.04 28.18
N SER A 330 1.86 -21.95 28.77
CA SER A 330 1.78 -23.34 28.33
C SER A 330 1.10 -23.44 26.97
N ASP A 331 1.34 -24.56 26.28
CA ASP A 331 0.70 -24.84 24.99
C ASP A 331 -0.83 -24.85 25.12
N ASP A 332 -1.38 -25.38 26.22
CA ASP A 332 -2.84 -25.37 26.48
C ASP A 332 -3.41 -23.96 26.64
N GLN A 333 -2.68 -23.04 27.29
CA GLN A 333 -3.11 -21.64 27.44
C GLN A 333 -3.12 -20.90 26.09
N ILE A 334 -2.16 -21.22 25.20
CA ILE A 334 -2.14 -20.71 23.82
C ILE A 334 -3.34 -21.28 23.03
N LEU A 335 -3.63 -22.58 23.15
CA LEU A 335 -4.78 -23.21 22.49
C LEU A 335 -6.12 -22.65 22.96
N GLN A 336 -6.32 -22.46 24.27
CA GLN A 336 -7.51 -21.81 24.83
C GLN A 336 -7.68 -20.38 24.30
N THR A 337 -6.58 -19.64 24.13
CA THR A 337 -6.58 -18.29 23.56
C THR A 337 -7.01 -18.30 22.09
N ILE A 338 -6.52 -19.25 21.29
CA ILE A 338 -6.92 -19.41 19.88
C ILE A 338 -8.42 -19.77 19.78
N GLN A 339 -8.90 -20.70 20.61
CA GLN A 339 -10.31 -21.10 20.61
C GLN A 339 -11.23 -19.95 21.05
N LYS A 340 -10.79 -19.13 22.01
CA LYS A 340 -11.51 -17.89 22.39
C LYS A 340 -11.56 -16.88 21.24
N ALA A 341 -10.47 -16.70 20.50
CA ALA A 341 -10.47 -15.85 19.30
C ALA A 341 -11.47 -16.35 18.26
N LEU A 342 -11.51 -17.67 18.04
CA LEU A 342 -12.46 -18.33 17.12
C LEU A 342 -13.92 -18.15 17.53
N SER A 343 -14.25 -18.18 18.83
CA SER A 343 -15.62 -17.92 19.29
C SER A 343 -16.13 -16.51 18.96
N GLY A 344 -15.23 -15.54 18.75
CA GLY A 344 -15.57 -14.19 18.31
C GLY A 344 -15.70 -14.02 16.79
N LYS A 345 -15.36 -15.05 15.99
CA LYS A 345 -15.38 -14.98 14.53
C LYS A 345 -16.82 -14.84 14.02
N LYS A 346 -17.11 -13.76 13.29
CA LYS A 346 -18.43 -13.50 12.69
C LYS A 346 -18.75 -14.48 11.55
N GLU A 347 -20.04 -14.62 11.23
CA GLU A 347 -20.54 -15.42 10.10
C GLU A 347 -19.94 -14.94 8.77
N LYS A 348 -20.11 -13.64 8.50
CA LYS A 348 -19.59 -12.91 7.34
C LYS A 348 -19.07 -11.54 7.81
N HIS A 349 -18.28 -10.88 6.96
CA HIS A 349 -17.94 -9.48 7.20
C HIS A 349 -19.12 -8.56 6.83
N ALA A 350 -19.04 -7.30 7.23
CA ALA A 350 -20.04 -6.30 6.85
C ALA A 350 -20.03 -6.05 5.33
N GLY A 351 -21.12 -5.47 4.79
CA GLY A 351 -21.23 -5.13 3.37
C GLY A 351 -20.25 -4.01 2.99
N MET A 352 -20.01 -3.83 1.68
CA MET A 352 -18.99 -2.91 1.14
C MET A 352 -19.01 -1.49 1.74
N ASN A 353 -20.19 -0.95 2.05
CA ASN A 353 -20.37 0.40 2.60
C ASN A 353 -20.04 0.51 4.11
N ASP A 354 -20.06 -0.61 4.83
CA ASP A 354 -19.90 -0.71 6.29
C ASP A 354 -18.56 -1.36 6.70
N ILE A 355 -17.72 -1.76 5.73
CA ILE A 355 -16.34 -2.17 5.99
C ILE A 355 -15.56 -0.90 6.36
N ASP A 356 -15.26 -0.74 7.66
CA ASP A 356 -14.45 0.37 8.13
C ASP A 356 -12.96 0.20 7.72
N VAL A 357 -12.65 0.67 6.53
CA VAL A 357 -11.30 0.70 5.95
C VAL A 357 -10.33 1.54 6.80
N LYS A 358 -10.80 2.40 7.71
CA LYS A 358 -9.93 3.23 8.55
C LYS A 358 -9.45 2.52 9.81
N THR A 359 -10.18 1.52 10.33
CA THR A 359 -9.78 0.77 11.53
C THR A 359 -9.06 -0.54 11.24
N ASN A 360 -9.15 -1.09 10.02
CA ASN A 360 -8.36 -2.26 9.65
C ASN A 360 -6.91 -1.89 9.27
N ARG A 361 -6.03 -2.88 9.37
CA ARG A 361 -4.58 -2.77 9.17
C ARG A 361 -4.20 -2.88 7.67
N PRO A 362 -3.17 -2.18 7.15
CA PRO A 362 -2.71 -2.33 5.76
C PRO A 362 -2.39 -3.79 5.40
N MET A 363 -2.56 -4.20 4.14
CA MET A 363 -2.43 -5.62 3.71
C MET A 363 -1.15 -6.32 4.19
N ILE A 364 -0.07 -5.55 4.30
CA ILE A 364 1.30 -5.93 4.65
C ILE A 364 1.70 -5.66 6.12
N LEU A 365 1.09 -4.68 6.79
CA LEU A 365 1.43 -4.27 8.17
C LEU A 365 0.27 -4.53 9.11
N ILE A 366 0.40 -5.59 9.88
CA ILE A 366 -0.69 -6.06 10.72
C ILE A 366 -0.06 -6.37 12.09
N ASP A 367 0.52 -5.39 12.80
CA ASP A 367 -0.18 -4.36 13.63
C ASP A 367 0.33 -2.89 13.55
N ARG A 368 -0.50 -1.92 14.00
CA ARG A 368 -0.06 -0.89 15.00
C ARG A 368 -1.21 -0.39 15.91
N PRO A 369 -1.06 -0.37 17.25
CA PRO A 369 -2.10 0.11 18.17
C PRO A 369 -2.01 1.61 18.50
N TYR A 370 -3.13 2.17 18.96
CA TYR A 370 -3.33 3.58 19.33
C TYR A 370 -2.50 4.03 20.55
N LYS A 371 -1.76 5.14 20.44
CA LYS A 371 -0.96 5.71 21.54
C LYS A 371 -1.82 6.59 22.47
N SER A 372 -1.72 6.36 23.78
CA SER A 372 -2.33 7.21 24.80
C SER A 372 -1.63 8.56 24.95
N ARG A 373 -2.40 9.61 25.28
CA ARG A 373 -1.89 10.97 25.54
C ARG A 373 -1.29 11.10 26.95
N LYS A 374 -0.21 11.87 27.09
CA LYS A 374 0.20 12.54 28.36
C LYS A 374 0.70 13.97 28.08
N PRO A 375 0.72 14.87 29.09
CA PRO A 375 0.45 16.30 28.88
C PRO A 375 1.68 17.23 28.73
N LEU A 376 1.41 18.49 28.37
CA LEU A 376 2.34 19.59 28.14
C LEU A 376 2.72 20.38 29.41
N ARG A 377 3.90 21.05 29.38
CA ARG A 377 4.30 22.39 29.93
C ARG A 377 5.69 22.37 30.65
N PRO A 378 6.37 23.52 30.86
CA PRO A 378 6.51 24.69 29.97
C PRO A 378 7.93 25.37 29.95
N SER A 379 8.21 26.11 28.86
CA SER A 379 9.04 27.35 28.72
C SER A 379 10.15 27.75 29.72
N ARG A 380 11.29 28.24 29.20
CA ARG A 380 11.88 29.56 29.53
C ARG A 380 12.95 30.05 28.51
N LEU A 381 13.04 31.37 28.39
CA LEU A 381 13.97 32.27 27.66
C LEU A 381 14.30 33.41 28.66
N PRO A 382 15.04 34.52 28.33
CA PRO A 382 16.16 34.77 27.40
C PRO A 382 17.35 35.51 28.10
N TYR A 383 18.42 35.96 27.39
CA TYR A 383 18.83 37.39 27.36
C TYR A 383 19.93 37.76 26.31
N TRP A 384 20.18 39.08 26.18
CA TRP A 384 21.04 39.89 25.27
C TRP A 384 22.57 39.57 25.26
N SER A 385 23.46 40.16 24.42
CA SER A 385 23.53 41.54 23.85
C SER A 385 24.35 41.74 22.54
N HIS A 386 24.20 42.94 21.94
CA HIS A 386 25.01 43.55 20.85
C HIS A 386 26.15 44.44 21.43
N PRO A 387 27.23 44.82 20.71
CA PRO A 387 27.21 45.97 19.78
C PRO A 387 28.13 45.88 18.53
N ALA A 388 28.20 46.98 17.76
CA ALA A 388 28.69 47.06 16.38
C ALA A 388 30.09 47.67 16.19
N ASN A 389 30.69 47.41 15.02
CA ASN A 389 31.59 48.23 14.19
C ASN A 389 32.15 47.30 13.08
N LEU A 390 32.64 47.70 11.91
CA LEU A 390 32.60 48.88 11.04
C LEU A 390 33.32 48.40 9.75
N GLU A 391 32.92 48.90 8.59
CA GLU A 391 33.53 48.76 7.25
C GLU A 391 34.79 47.88 7.02
N SER A 392 34.69 46.96 6.06
CA SER A 392 35.64 46.94 4.93
C SER A 392 35.00 46.37 3.66
N MET A 393 35.19 47.06 2.54
CA MET A 393 34.85 46.52 1.22
C MET A 393 35.94 45.53 0.80
N HIS A 394 35.62 44.25 0.62
CA HIS A 394 36.53 43.32 -0.04
C HIS A 394 35.84 42.46 -1.11
N ALA A 395 36.65 42.06 -2.10
CA ALA A 395 36.21 41.56 -3.40
C ALA A 395 35.42 40.24 -3.35
N ARG A 396 34.60 40.02 -4.38
CA ARG A 396 33.94 38.72 -4.62
C ARG A 396 34.96 37.62 -4.86
N TRP A 397 35.26 36.81 -3.85
CA TRP A 397 35.85 35.49 -4.07
C TRP A 397 34.80 34.53 -4.63
N TYR A 398 34.82 34.33 -5.94
CA TYR A 398 34.29 33.10 -6.53
C TYR A 398 35.24 31.95 -6.16
N SER A 399 34.73 30.91 -5.49
CA SER A 399 35.51 29.70 -5.24
C SER A 399 35.91 29.05 -6.56
N THR A 400 37.20 28.82 -6.76
CA THR A 400 37.74 28.06 -7.91
C THR A 400 37.57 26.55 -7.77
N LYS A 401 37.02 26.07 -6.65
CA LYS A 401 36.73 24.65 -6.37
C LYS A 401 35.22 24.41 -6.25
N LEU A 402 34.75 23.34 -6.90
CA LEU A 402 33.37 22.86 -6.81
C LEU A 402 33.14 22.23 -5.42
N THR A 403 32.08 22.66 -4.73
CA THR A 403 31.83 22.28 -3.33
C THR A 403 31.31 20.86 -3.15
N HIS A 404 30.70 20.27 -4.18
CA HIS A 404 30.11 18.93 -4.15
C HIS A 404 31.03 17.86 -4.75
N ILE A 405 32.35 18.10 -4.75
CA ILE A 405 33.35 17.22 -5.36
C ILE A 405 34.50 16.98 -4.37
N ASP A 406 34.89 15.72 -4.21
CA ASP A 406 36.05 15.33 -3.39
C ASP A 406 37.39 15.56 -4.12
N GLY A 407 38.52 15.32 -3.42
CA GLY A 407 39.86 15.45 -4.00
C GLY A 407 40.17 14.52 -5.18
N SER A 408 39.27 13.58 -5.51
CA SER A 408 39.39 12.64 -6.64
C SER A 408 38.44 12.94 -7.80
N GLY A 409 37.67 14.03 -7.72
CA GLY A 409 36.70 14.40 -8.76
C GLY A 409 35.32 13.75 -8.62
N ARG A 410 35.05 13.03 -7.52
CA ARG A 410 33.78 12.31 -7.31
C ARG A 410 32.78 13.14 -6.53
N ALA A 411 31.49 12.90 -6.80
CA ALA A 411 30.39 13.60 -6.14
C ALA A 411 30.38 13.32 -4.63
N ASN A 412 30.40 14.39 -3.82
CA ASN A 412 30.40 14.34 -2.36
C ASN A 412 29.39 15.34 -1.77
N MET A 413 28.81 15.01 -0.62
CA MET A 413 27.92 15.92 0.11
C MET A 413 28.74 17.00 0.81
N VAL A 414 28.29 18.26 0.74
CA VAL A 414 28.92 19.38 1.45
C VAL A 414 28.71 19.21 2.95
N ASP A 415 29.77 19.02 3.73
CA ASP A 415 29.61 18.96 5.19
C ASP A 415 29.13 20.32 5.74
N VAL A 416 28.22 20.23 6.71
CA VAL A 416 27.63 21.35 7.44
C VAL A 416 27.71 21.17 8.96
N GLY A 417 28.30 20.08 9.46
CA GLY A 417 28.32 19.71 10.88
C GLY A 417 28.79 20.83 11.80
N GLU A 418 29.92 21.46 11.47
CA GLU A 418 30.55 22.55 12.25
C GLU A 418 29.88 23.93 12.08
N LYS A 419 28.87 24.07 11.21
CA LYS A 419 28.22 25.37 10.96
C LYS A 419 27.14 25.62 11.99
N GLU A 420 27.11 26.82 12.56
CA GLU A 420 26.00 27.22 13.43
C GLU A 420 24.69 27.42 12.63
N PRO A 421 23.52 27.00 13.16
CA PRO A 421 22.23 27.32 12.56
C PRO A 421 21.99 28.83 12.56
N THR A 422 21.55 29.37 11.43
CA THR A 422 21.11 30.76 11.33
C THR A 422 19.73 30.83 10.69
N LYS A 423 18.98 31.90 10.95
CA LYS A 423 17.82 32.25 10.12
C LYS A 423 18.29 32.52 8.70
N ARG A 424 17.62 31.93 7.72
CA ARG A 424 17.95 32.04 6.30
C ARG A 424 16.68 32.18 5.49
N SER A 425 16.74 33.00 4.45
CA SER A 425 15.64 33.20 3.52
C SER A 425 16.17 33.31 2.09
N ALA A 426 15.42 32.83 1.12
CA ALA A 426 15.70 33.03 -0.29
C ALA A 426 14.41 33.24 -1.07
N THR A 427 14.42 34.20 -1.99
CA THR A 427 13.35 34.40 -2.97
C THR A 427 13.87 34.01 -4.35
N ALA A 428 13.22 33.03 -4.97
CA ALA A 428 13.39 32.71 -6.38
C ALA A 428 12.21 33.27 -7.19
N SER A 429 12.47 33.50 -8.47
CA SER A 429 11.49 33.99 -9.43
C SER A 429 11.67 33.27 -10.76
N GLY A 430 10.61 33.17 -11.56
CA GLY A 430 10.63 32.62 -12.92
C GLY A 430 9.29 32.87 -13.61
N ARG A 431 9.21 32.66 -14.92
CA ARG A 431 7.98 32.90 -15.69
C ARG A 431 7.70 31.80 -16.70
N ILE A 432 6.44 31.66 -17.06
CA ILE A 432 6.00 30.85 -18.21
C ILE A 432 5.23 31.74 -19.18
N TYR A 433 5.73 31.88 -20.41
CA TYR A 433 5.00 32.52 -21.50
C TYR A 433 3.87 31.60 -21.98
N ILE A 434 2.71 32.18 -22.27
CA ILE A 434 1.48 31.46 -22.65
C ILE A 434 0.74 32.22 -23.76
N THR A 435 -0.10 31.52 -24.52
CA THR A 435 -0.91 32.15 -25.57
C THR A 435 -1.95 33.11 -24.97
N PRO A 436 -2.44 34.12 -25.72
CA PRO A 436 -3.50 35.03 -25.26
C PRO A 436 -4.77 34.27 -24.79
N LEU A 437 -5.15 33.22 -25.51
CA LEU A 437 -6.28 32.35 -25.13
C LEU A 437 -6.08 31.69 -23.76
N ALA A 438 -4.89 31.16 -23.49
CA ALA A 438 -4.56 30.55 -22.20
C ALA A 438 -4.48 31.60 -21.08
N TYR A 439 -4.01 32.81 -21.37
CA TYR A 439 -4.03 33.94 -20.44
C TYR A 439 -5.46 34.31 -20.05
N GLU A 440 -6.35 34.51 -21.03
CA GLU A 440 -7.76 34.82 -20.78
C GLU A 440 -8.47 33.77 -19.91
N LEU A 441 -8.23 32.48 -20.16
CA LEU A 441 -8.80 31.38 -19.39
C LEU A 441 -8.33 31.35 -17.92
N VAL A 442 -7.15 31.92 -17.64
CA VAL A 442 -6.61 32.04 -16.28
C VAL A 442 -7.05 33.35 -15.60
N THR A 443 -7.33 34.41 -16.35
CA THR A 443 -7.66 35.74 -15.79
C THR A 443 -9.16 36.09 -15.74
N LYS A 444 -10.03 35.42 -16.50
CA LYS A 444 -11.47 35.73 -16.50
C LYS A 444 -12.11 35.19 -15.22
N SER A 445 -12.40 36.10 -14.28
CA SER A 445 -13.15 35.82 -13.04
C SER A 445 -14.47 35.10 -13.33
N TYR A 446 -14.80 34.08 -12.53
CA TYR A 446 -15.99 33.25 -12.68
C TYR A 446 -17.26 33.94 -12.14
N PRO A 447 -18.29 34.23 -12.95
CA PRO A 447 -19.67 34.13 -12.50
C PRO A 447 -20.13 32.67 -12.52
N ALA A 448 -20.96 32.27 -11.56
CA ALA A 448 -21.44 30.90 -11.42
C ALA A 448 -22.77 30.70 -12.16
N GLU A 449 -22.72 30.50 -13.48
CA GLU A 449 -23.89 30.10 -14.29
C GLU A 449 -23.56 28.98 -15.29
N GLU A 450 -24.61 28.41 -15.88
CA GLU A 450 -24.74 26.99 -16.19
C GLU A 450 -23.96 26.47 -17.42
N ALA A 451 -23.71 25.16 -17.44
CA ALA A 451 -23.02 24.49 -18.54
C ALA A 451 -24.01 24.10 -19.65
N GLN A 452 -23.84 24.68 -20.84
CA GLN A 452 -24.58 24.30 -22.05
C GLN A 452 -23.97 23.07 -22.76
N ASP A 453 -24.81 22.35 -23.50
CA ASP A 453 -24.48 21.08 -24.15
C ASP A 453 -23.38 21.16 -25.22
N ALA A 454 -22.62 20.07 -25.34
CA ALA A 454 -21.28 20.10 -25.92
C ALA A 454 -21.19 19.93 -27.45
N GLU A 455 -22.31 19.64 -28.14
CA GLU A 455 -22.26 19.21 -29.54
C GLU A 455 -22.16 20.36 -30.56
N SER A 456 -22.68 21.55 -30.26
CA SER A 456 -22.70 22.71 -31.17
C SER A 456 -21.47 23.62 -31.13
N LEU A 457 -20.51 23.35 -30.24
CA LEU A 457 -19.40 24.27 -29.92
C LEU A 457 -18.18 24.11 -30.83
N SER A 458 -17.49 25.23 -31.12
CA SER A 458 -16.24 25.29 -31.91
C SER A 458 -15.06 24.57 -31.25
N SER A 459 -13.97 24.38 -31.99
CA SER A 459 -12.70 23.83 -31.49
C SER A 459 -12.17 24.58 -30.26
N GLU A 460 -12.19 25.92 -30.29
CA GLU A 460 -11.73 26.76 -29.19
C GLU A 460 -12.67 26.67 -27.98
N GLN A 461 -13.99 26.66 -28.24
CA GLN A 461 -15.02 26.54 -27.19
C GLN A 461 -14.98 25.16 -26.50
N ARG A 462 -14.73 24.08 -27.25
CA ARG A 462 -14.50 22.73 -26.71
C ARG A 462 -13.23 22.68 -25.86
N ALA A 463 -12.15 23.34 -26.29
CA ALA A 463 -10.92 23.45 -25.50
C ALA A 463 -11.14 24.24 -24.20
N ALA A 464 -11.86 25.37 -24.25
CA ALA A 464 -12.25 26.17 -23.09
C ALA A 464 -13.16 25.39 -22.11
N ASN A 465 -14.18 24.67 -22.59
CA ASN A 465 -15.01 23.82 -21.73
C ASN A 465 -14.23 22.63 -21.14
N LYS A 466 -13.24 22.09 -21.86
CA LYS A 466 -12.35 21.03 -21.35
C LYS A 466 -11.34 21.56 -20.32
N SER A 467 -10.95 22.85 -20.38
CA SER A 467 -10.14 23.50 -19.34
C SER A 467 -10.98 23.92 -18.11
N ARG A 468 -12.23 24.37 -18.29
CA ARG A 468 -13.18 24.64 -17.18
C ARG A 468 -13.32 23.45 -16.22
N ARG A 469 -13.23 22.21 -16.72
CA ARG A 469 -13.26 20.98 -15.90
C ARG A 469 -11.98 20.69 -15.10
N LYS A 470 -10.89 21.47 -15.26
CA LYS A 470 -9.61 21.25 -14.55
C LYS A 470 -9.43 22.08 -13.26
N GLY A 471 -10.30 23.05 -12.98
CA GLY A 471 -10.21 23.89 -11.78
C GLY A 471 -9.13 24.98 -11.85
N ASP A 472 -8.98 25.73 -10.74
CA ASP A 472 -8.10 26.89 -10.67
C ASP A 472 -6.62 26.50 -10.83
N THR A 473 -6.09 26.80 -12.01
CA THR A 473 -4.70 26.50 -12.40
C THR A 473 -3.67 27.24 -11.54
N LEU A 474 -3.95 28.46 -11.08
CA LEU A 474 -3.01 29.22 -10.25
C LEU A 474 -2.96 28.65 -8.84
N THR A 475 -4.11 28.31 -8.24
CA THR A 475 -4.17 27.65 -6.92
C THR A 475 -3.48 26.28 -6.95
N ILE A 476 -3.73 25.46 -7.98
CA ILE A 476 -3.05 24.15 -8.12
C ILE A 476 -1.54 24.32 -8.31
N ALA A 477 -1.09 25.27 -9.13
CA ALA A 477 0.34 25.57 -9.29
C ALA A 477 0.99 26.12 -8.00
N GLN A 478 0.27 26.92 -7.22
CA GLN A 478 0.74 27.44 -5.93
C GLN A 478 0.93 26.30 -4.91
N LEU A 479 -0.04 25.38 -4.82
CA LEU A 479 0.07 24.18 -3.97
C LEU A 479 1.23 23.28 -4.42
N ALA A 480 1.36 23.04 -5.72
CA ALA A 480 2.45 22.24 -6.28
C ALA A 480 3.83 22.85 -5.99
N ALA A 481 3.98 24.17 -6.11
CA ALA A 481 5.21 24.89 -5.74
C ALA A 481 5.54 24.73 -4.24
N ILE A 482 4.54 24.84 -3.36
CA ILE A 482 4.72 24.62 -1.91
C ILE A 482 5.14 23.17 -1.62
N MET A 483 4.57 22.19 -2.33
CA MET A 483 4.98 20.78 -2.22
C MET A 483 6.40 20.56 -2.75
N GLY A 484 6.77 21.18 -3.87
CA GLY A 484 8.10 21.13 -4.47
C GLY A 484 9.19 21.58 -3.50
N ALA A 485 9.03 22.75 -2.86
CA ALA A 485 9.94 23.23 -1.82
C ALA A 485 10.18 22.19 -0.71
N LYS A 486 9.12 21.53 -0.22
CA LYS A 486 9.20 20.52 0.85
C LYS A 486 9.86 19.20 0.42
N GLN A 487 10.00 18.96 -0.89
CA GLN A 487 10.54 17.72 -1.46
C GLN A 487 11.94 17.92 -2.09
N THR A 488 12.53 19.11 -1.98
CA THR A 488 13.79 19.48 -2.64
C THR A 488 14.92 18.46 -2.43
N ALA A 489 15.18 18.03 -1.19
CA ALA A 489 16.22 17.04 -0.89
C ALA A 489 15.94 15.62 -1.43
N ASN A 490 14.69 15.32 -1.80
CA ASN A 490 14.31 14.07 -2.47
C ASN A 490 14.39 14.18 -4.01
N LEU A 491 14.26 15.40 -4.55
CA LEU A 491 14.30 15.69 -5.99
C LEU A 491 15.71 16.00 -6.50
N ILE A 492 16.55 16.63 -5.67
CA ILE A 492 17.88 17.10 -6.03
C ILE A 492 18.92 16.39 -5.13
N PRO A 493 19.70 15.43 -5.66
CA PRO A 493 20.73 14.74 -4.89
C PRO A 493 21.72 15.70 -4.22
N LEU A 494 22.23 15.31 -3.05
CA LEU A 494 23.19 16.06 -2.23
C LEU A 494 22.66 17.38 -1.61
N CYS A 495 21.41 17.78 -1.89
CA CYS A 495 20.73 18.78 -1.07
C CYS A 495 20.45 18.22 0.34
N HIS A 496 20.56 19.07 1.35
CA HIS A 496 20.28 18.68 2.73
C HIS A 496 18.77 18.75 2.99
N PRO A 497 18.19 17.84 3.78
CA PRO A 497 16.81 18.00 4.25
C PRO A 497 16.73 19.20 5.21
N LEU A 498 15.89 20.20 4.89
CA LEU A 498 15.73 21.42 5.69
C LEU A 498 14.36 21.50 6.36
N SER A 499 14.37 21.86 7.64
CA SER A 499 13.16 22.19 8.41
C SER A 499 12.67 23.59 8.04
N LEU A 500 11.90 23.68 6.96
CA LEU A 500 11.36 24.94 6.44
C LEU A 500 10.35 25.56 7.41
N SER A 501 10.58 26.81 7.79
CA SER A 501 9.72 27.58 8.71
C SER A 501 8.64 28.38 7.98
N ASN A 502 8.89 28.78 6.73
CA ASN A 502 7.92 29.45 5.88
C ASN A 502 8.13 29.14 4.39
N ILE A 503 7.04 29.04 3.64
CA ILE A 503 7.03 28.95 2.17
C ILE A 503 5.89 29.85 1.69
N ARG A 504 6.23 30.98 1.05
CA ARG A 504 5.27 31.89 0.41
C ARG A 504 5.46 31.82 -1.09
N VAL A 505 4.43 31.35 -1.80
CA VAL A 505 4.40 31.33 -3.27
C VAL A 505 3.34 32.31 -3.77
N GLU A 506 3.65 33.05 -4.82
CA GLU A 506 2.76 33.95 -5.52
C GLU A 506 2.88 33.71 -7.02
N LEU A 507 1.76 33.39 -7.69
CA LEU A 507 1.67 33.35 -9.15
C LEU A 507 0.78 34.50 -9.63
N LYS A 508 1.30 35.31 -10.56
CA LYS A 508 0.62 36.49 -11.12
C LYS A 508 0.59 36.41 -12.64
N PRO A 509 -0.60 36.40 -13.29
CA PRO A 509 -0.72 36.69 -14.70
C PRO A 509 -0.20 38.11 -14.98
N CYS A 510 0.62 38.26 -16.01
CA CYS A 510 1.21 39.51 -16.45
C CYS A 510 1.19 39.62 -17.99
N ARG A 511 1.10 40.86 -18.47
CA ARG A 511 1.25 41.23 -19.89
C ARG A 511 2.40 42.22 -20.02
N LYS A 512 3.21 42.11 -21.05
CA LYS A 512 4.30 43.05 -21.34
C LYS A 512 4.35 43.35 -22.83
N SER A 513 4.39 44.64 -23.17
CA SER A 513 4.73 45.12 -24.50
C SER A 513 6.23 44.96 -24.72
N GLU A 514 6.61 44.31 -25.82
CA GLU A 514 7.99 44.20 -26.28
C GLU A 514 8.05 44.66 -27.75
N ARG A 515 8.86 45.70 -28.01
CA ARG A 515 9.26 46.04 -29.37
C ARG A 515 10.51 45.23 -29.72
N PRO A 516 10.49 44.46 -30.83
CA PRO A 516 11.71 43.87 -31.37
C PRO A 516 12.75 44.96 -31.66
N SER A 517 14.04 44.61 -31.66
CA SER A 517 15.11 45.54 -32.01
C SER A 517 15.13 45.82 -33.51
N GLY A 518 14.25 46.72 -33.97
CA GLY A 518 14.08 47.13 -35.38
C GLY A 518 12.73 47.81 -35.61
N ASN A 519 12.40 48.12 -36.88
CA ASN A 519 11.08 48.62 -37.31
C ASN A 519 10.02 47.50 -37.31
N GLY A 520 9.80 46.87 -36.15
CA GLY A 520 8.76 45.85 -35.96
C GLY A 520 7.58 46.39 -35.16
N ASP A 521 6.38 45.87 -35.44
CA ASP A 521 5.17 46.17 -34.66
C ASP A 521 5.30 45.75 -33.19
N GLU A 522 4.47 46.37 -32.34
CA GLU A 522 4.49 46.18 -30.90
C GLU A 522 3.83 44.85 -30.50
N ILE A 523 4.62 43.91 -29.93
CA ILE A 523 4.15 42.57 -29.58
C ILE A 523 3.79 42.51 -28.10
N ILE A 524 2.54 42.20 -27.78
CA ILE A 524 2.08 41.98 -26.39
C ILE A 524 2.30 40.51 -26.02
N ARG A 525 3.31 40.24 -25.19
CA ARG A 525 3.54 38.91 -24.62
C ARG A 525 2.75 38.72 -23.33
N HIS A 526 2.16 37.54 -23.18
CA HIS A 526 1.40 37.11 -22.01
C HIS A 526 2.19 36.03 -21.26
N PHE A 527 2.27 36.14 -19.93
CA PHE A 527 3.00 35.19 -19.10
C PHE A 527 2.43 35.09 -17.68
N ILE A 528 2.75 34.02 -16.97
CA ILE A 528 2.53 33.90 -15.53
C ILE A 528 3.89 34.01 -14.84
N GLN A 529 4.03 35.01 -13.98
CA GLN A 529 5.19 35.23 -13.13
C GLN A 529 5.01 34.46 -11.82
N CYS A 530 5.95 33.58 -11.47
CA CYS A 530 5.96 32.83 -10.21
C CYS A 530 7.10 33.34 -9.33
N ASN A 531 6.78 33.76 -8.11
CA ASN A 531 7.73 34.15 -7.07
C ASN A 531 7.57 33.20 -5.87
N ALA A 532 8.66 32.63 -5.37
CA ALA A 532 8.66 31.79 -4.18
C ALA A 532 9.71 32.27 -3.18
N THR A 533 9.26 32.65 -1.98
CA THR A 533 10.12 32.97 -0.83
C THR A 533 10.06 31.83 0.17
N VAL A 534 11.20 31.20 0.41
CA VAL A 534 11.36 30.11 1.39
C VAL A 534 12.25 30.59 2.53
N SER A 535 11.94 30.18 3.76
CA SER A 535 12.75 30.48 4.94
C SER A 535 12.92 29.26 5.85
N CYS A 536 14.05 29.19 6.54
CA CYS A 536 14.31 28.19 7.58
C CYS A 536 15.19 28.76 8.70
N GLU A 537 15.42 27.96 9.74
CA GLU A 537 16.54 28.10 10.66
C GLU A 537 17.44 26.88 10.48
N GLY A 538 18.69 27.07 10.04
CA GLY A 538 19.51 25.95 9.56
C GLY A 538 20.94 26.27 9.20
N LYS A 539 21.72 25.20 8.96
CA LYS A 539 23.17 25.23 8.74
C LYS A 539 23.58 25.50 7.28
N THR A 540 22.67 25.29 6.32
CA THR A 540 22.84 25.62 4.88
C THR A 540 21.69 26.48 4.36
N GLY A 541 21.86 27.08 3.17
CA GLY A 541 20.90 27.99 2.54
C GLY A 541 19.66 27.30 1.96
N VAL A 542 18.64 28.09 1.65
CA VAL A 542 17.30 27.67 1.16
C VAL A 542 17.05 28.04 -0.31
N GLU A 543 18.11 28.39 -1.03
CA GLU A 543 18.05 28.75 -2.46
C GLU A 543 17.45 27.63 -3.33
N MET A 544 17.78 26.38 -3.02
CA MET A 544 17.35 25.22 -3.80
C MET A 544 15.85 24.97 -3.63
N GLU A 545 15.31 25.18 -2.44
CA GLU A 545 13.89 25.03 -2.12
C GLU A 545 13.06 26.11 -2.80
N ALA A 546 13.57 27.35 -2.85
CA ALA A 546 12.94 28.44 -3.58
C ALA A 546 12.94 28.18 -5.10
N LEU A 547 14.08 27.76 -5.67
CA LEU A 547 14.19 27.40 -7.09
C LEU A 547 13.30 26.21 -7.47
N THR A 548 13.24 25.19 -6.61
CA THR A 548 12.39 24.00 -6.81
C THR A 548 10.92 24.37 -6.76
N ALA A 549 10.51 25.24 -5.83
CA ALA A 549 9.14 25.75 -5.78
C ALA A 549 8.73 26.46 -7.08
N VAL A 550 9.55 27.39 -7.58
CA VAL A 550 9.29 28.09 -8.86
C VAL A 550 9.22 27.09 -10.01
N SER A 551 10.17 26.16 -10.10
CA SER A 551 10.25 25.18 -11.19
C SER A 551 9.01 24.27 -11.22
N VAL A 552 8.63 23.71 -10.08
CA VAL A 552 7.44 22.83 -9.96
C VAL A 552 6.15 23.61 -10.20
N GLY A 553 6.05 24.86 -9.72
CA GLY A 553 4.90 25.73 -9.99
C GLY A 553 4.71 25.98 -11.48
N LEU A 554 5.76 26.39 -12.20
CA LEU A 554 5.70 26.68 -13.63
C LEU A 554 5.47 25.42 -14.49
N LEU A 555 6.06 24.28 -14.12
CA LEU A 555 5.76 22.98 -14.74
C LEU A 555 4.30 22.54 -14.52
N THR A 556 3.69 22.90 -13.39
CA THR A 556 2.28 22.63 -13.12
C THR A 556 1.37 23.51 -13.99
N VAL A 557 1.70 24.79 -14.15
CA VAL A 557 1.01 25.67 -15.11
C VAL A 557 1.09 25.10 -16.53
N TRP A 558 2.27 24.61 -16.95
CA TRP A 558 2.44 23.93 -18.24
C TRP A 558 1.51 22.72 -18.37
N ASP A 559 1.51 21.79 -17.41
CA ASP A 559 0.72 20.56 -17.48
C ASP A 559 -0.79 20.82 -17.57
N MET A 560 -1.25 21.82 -16.83
CA MET A 560 -2.65 22.25 -16.83
C MET A 560 -3.04 22.86 -18.18
N LEU A 561 -2.20 23.73 -18.75
CA LEU A 561 -2.52 24.55 -19.94
C LEU A 561 -2.09 23.94 -21.29
N LYS A 562 -1.23 22.91 -21.34
CA LYS A 562 -0.71 22.30 -22.60
C LYS A 562 -1.77 21.86 -23.62
N ALA A 563 -3.00 21.63 -23.18
CA ALA A 563 -4.13 21.28 -24.06
C ALA A 563 -4.76 22.48 -24.78
N VAL A 564 -4.40 23.72 -24.42
CA VAL A 564 -4.96 24.97 -24.95
C VAL A 564 -3.88 25.98 -25.37
N ALA A 565 -2.73 25.98 -24.69
CA ALA A 565 -1.58 26.84 -24.99
C ALA A 565 -0.59 26.25 -26.01
N GLY A 566 -0.81 25.00 -26.46
CA GLY A 566 -0.01 24.36 -27.50
C GLY A 566 1.47 24.11 -27.13
N ARG A 567 2.34 24.07 -28.15
CA ARG A 567 3.79 23.87 -28.03
C ARG A 567 4.59 25.16 -27.83
N GLU A 568 3.91 26.31 -27.81
CA GLU A 568 4.51 27.66 -27.81
C GLU A 568 4.81 28.21 -26.41
N MET A 569 4.42 27.48 -25.36
CA MET A 569 4.80 27.86 -24.00
C MET A 569 6.31 27.78 -23.82
N GLU A 570 6.87 28.68 -23.01
CA GLU A 570 8.29 28.72 -22.69
C GLU A 570 8.47 29.07 -21.21
N ILE A 571 9.21 28.25 -20.46
CA ILE A 571 9.58 28.53 -19.07
C ILE A 571 10.96 29.22 -19.08
N THR A 572 11.02 30.47 -18.62
CA THR A 572 12.25 31.29 -18.61
C THR A 572 12.53 31.88 -17.23
N ASP A 573 13.71 32.50 -17.10
CA ASP A 573 14.07 33.37 -15.97
C ASP A 573 14.07 32.72 -14.57
N VAL A 574 14.06 31.39 -14.45
CA VAL A 574 14.13 30.69 -13.15
C VAL A 574 15.47 30.99 -12.46
N LYS A 575 15.45 31.88 -11.46
CA LYS A 575 16.65 32.40 -10.78
C LYS A 575 16.38 32.87 -9.35
N VAL A 576 17.40 32.77 -8.50
CA VAL A 576 17.40 33.41 -7.17
C VAL A 576 17.50 34.94 -7.35
N VAL A 577 16.54 35.66 -6.77
CA VAL A 577 16.40 37.11 -6.79
C VAL A 577 16.94 37.73 -5.52
N THR A 578 16.59 37.20 -4.36
CA THR A 578 17.19 37.59 -3.07
C THR A 578 17.59 36.38 -2.23
N LYS A 579 18.55 36.60 -1.33
CA LYS A 579 18.94 35.69 -0.26
C LYS A 579 19.33 36.52 0.96
N SER A 580 18.97 36.09 2.15
CA SER A 580 19.52 36.64 3.40
C SER A 580 19.96 35.57 4.38
N GLY A 581 20.98 35.90 5.17
CA GLY A 581 21.55 35.06 6.22
C GLY A 581 22.59 34.03 5.76
N GLY A 582 23.38 33.55 6.73
CA GLY A 582 24.52 32.67 6.53
C GLY A 582 25.82 33.41 6.20
N MET A 583 26.94 32.68 6.15
CA MET A 583 28.30 33.25 6.06
C MET A 583 28.59 34.02 4.75
N SER A 584 27.80 33.84 3.69
CA SER A 584 27.99 34.51 2.40
C SER A 584 27.48 35.96 2.37
N GLY A 585 26.84 36.43 3.44
CA GLY A 585 26.09 37.68 3.47
C GLY A 585 24.82 37.64 2.62
N ASP A 586 24.11 38.76 2.65
CA ASP A 586 22.86 38.97 1.93
C ASP A 586 23.13 39.28 0.45
N PHE A 587 22.25 38.78 -0.43
CA PHE A 587 22.34 38.96 -1.87
C PHE A 587 21.02 39.50 -2.43
N VAL A 588 21.12 40.49 -3.31
CA VAL A 588 20.03 40.97 -4.16
C VAL A 588 20.54 41.02 -5.59
N ARG A 589 19.82 40.39 -6.51
CA ARG A 589 20.14 40.40 -7.94
C ARG A 589 19.84 41.78 -8.51
N LYS A 590 20.84 42.46 -9.09
CA LYS A 590 20.65 43.74 -9.78
C LYS A 590 19.68 43.57 -10.97
N GLY A 591 18.67 44.42 -11.05
CA GLY A 591 17.67 44.42 -12.14
C GLY A 591 16.68 43.26 -12.08
N ALA A 592 16.31 42.81 -10.88
CA ALA A 592 15.31 41.76 -10.64
C ALA A 592 13.99 42.32 -10.09
#